data_AF-A0A7Z9G6P7-F1
#
_entry.id   AF-A0A7Z9G6P7-F1
#
_cell.length_a   1.000
_cell.length_b   1.000
_cell.length_c   1.000
_cell.angle_alpha   90.00
_cell.angle_beta   90.00
_cell.angle_gamma   90.00
#
_symmetry.space_group_name_H-M   'P 1'
#
loop_
_entity.id
_entity.type
_entity.pdbx_description
1 polymer ?
#
loop_
_entity_poly.entity_id
_entity_poly.type
_entity_poly.pdbx_seq_one_letter_code
_entity_poly.pdbx_strand_id
1 'polypeptide(L)'
;MPSMLRCFTGLPLSLCRMLRPAVCKESVMPPKEDKHAIYERAQLGHALGFGKKPAVIVVDFQLGFTAPEQSPLAGNLDAEVKATNDLIAVARKKNVPIIFTVVGYDPHRQDDAGLWPEKAPSTTEVRH
;
A
#
# COMPACT_ATOMS: atom_id res chain seq x y z
N MET A 1 43.27 -12.56 -19.94
CA MET A 1 43.26 -13.67 -18.96
C MET A 1 41.94 -13.67 -18.22
N PRO A 2 40.99 -14.56 -18.54
CA PRO A 2 39.72 -14.64 -17.83
C PRO A 2 39.81 -15.66 -16.68
N SER A 3 39.37 -15.23 -15.51
CA SER A 3 39.29 -16.02 -14.29
C SER A 3 38.19 -17.08 -14.39
N MET A 4 38.56 -18.29 -13.99
CA MET A 4 37.76 -19.50 -14.05
C MET A 4 36.82 -19.56 -12.83
N LEU A 5 35.51 -19.45 -13.02
CA LEU A 5 34.52 -19.79 -12.00
C LEU A 5 34.64 -21.28 -11.67
N ARG A 6 35.04 -21.60 -10.43
CA ARG A 6 35.04 -22.97 -9.91
C ARG A 6 33.63 -23.36 -9.49
N CYS A 7 33.17 -24.49 -10.01
CA CYS A 7 31.96 -25.19 -9.59
C CYS A 7 32.23 -25.91 -8.25
N PHE A 8 31.35 -25.75 -7.26
CA PHE A 8 31.59 -26.06 -5.85
C PHE A 8 31.55 -27.55 -5.45
N THR A 9 31.42 -28.49 -6.39
CA THR A 9 31.19 -29.92 -6.04
C THR A 9 32.11 -30.93 -6.72
N GLY A 10 33.13 -30.51 -7.48
CA GLY A 10 34.21 -31.41 -7.92
C GLY A 10 33.79 -32.58 -8.82
N LEU A 11 32.63 -32.55 -9.47
CA LEU A 11 32.17 -33.59 -10.40
C LEU A 11 32.36 -33.19 -11.87
N PRO A 12 32.73 -34.14 -12.76
CA PRO A 12 32.91 -33.89 -14.19
C PRO A 12 31.58 -33.52 -14.89
N LEU A 13 31.66 -32.54 -15.80
CA LEU A 13 30.52 -31.97 -16.56
C LEU A 13 29.65 -33.01 -17.30
N SER A 14 30.19 -34.19 -17.63
CA SER A 14 29.46 -35.27 -18.32
C SER A 14 28.39 -35.94 -17.45
N LEU A 15 28.53 -35.92 -16.12
CA LEU A 15 27.58 -36.55 -15.19
C LEU A 15 26.44 -35.60 -14.76
N CYS A 16 26.65 -34.29 -14.89
CA CYS A 16 25.66 -33.28 -14.53
C CYS A 16 24.43 -33.29 -15.48
N ARG A 17 24.62 -33.75 -16.73
CA ARG A 17 23.58 -33.77 -17.77
C ARG A 17 22.60 -34.96 -17.66
N MET A 18 22.92 -35.97 -16.84
CA MET A 18 22.09 -37.18 -16.69
C MET A 18 21.20 -37.17 -15.44
N LEU A 19 21.42 -36.27 -14.48
CA LEU A 19 20.64 -36.16 -13.26
C LEU A 19 19.88 -34.84 -13.19
N ARG A 20 18.82 -34.72 -14.01
CA ARG A 20 17.47 -34.18 -13.68
C ARG A 20 16.78 -33.57 -14.90
N PRO A 21 15.93 -34.33 -15.61
CA PRO A 21 14.76 -33.79 -16.29
C PRO A 21 13.50 -33.80 -15.40
N ALA A 22 13.60 -34.07 -14.08
CA ALA A 22 12.44 -34.41 -13.27
C ALA A 22 11.89 -33.33 -12.31
N VAL A 23 12.48 -32.12 -12.23
CA VAL A 23 11.94 -31.05 -11.35
C VAL A 23 12.03 -29.68 -12.03
N CYS A 24 11.49 -29.58 -13.23
CA CYS A 24 10.77 -28.37 -13.62
C CYS A 24 9.29 -28.74 -13.62
N LYS A 25 8.73 -29.00 -12.42
CA LYS A 25 7.29 -28.79 -12.28
C LYS A 25 7.12 -27.29 -12.50
N GLU A 26 6.52 -26.95 -13.63
CA GLU A 26 5.83 -25.69 -13.77
C GLU A 26 5.07 -25.47 -12.47
N SER A 27 5.47 -24.45 -11.70
CA SER A 27 4.77 -24.10 -10.48
C SER A 27 3.44 -23.54 -10.94
N VAL A 28 2.50 -24.45 -11.18
CA VAL A 28 1.09 -24.12 -11.28
C VAL A 28 0.79 -23.44 -9.96
N MET A 29 0.70 -22.11 -10.00
CA MET A 29 0.21 -21.36 -8.86
C MET A 29 -1.11 -22.02 -8.49
N PRO A 30 -1.30 -22.44 -7.23
CA PRO A 30 -2.58 -22.99 -6.83
C PRO A 30 -3.65 -21.97 -7.24
N PRO A 31 -4.79 -22.42 -7.80
CA PRO A 31 -5.86 -21.51 -8.17
C PRO A 31 -6.07 -20.54 -7.01
N LYS A 32 -6.05 -19.23 -7.32
CA LYS A 32 -6.20 -18.17 -6.31
C LYS A 32 -7.42 -18.51 -5.48
N GLU A 33 -7.17 -18.98 -4.26
CA GLU A 33 -8.23 -19.38 -3.36
C GLU A 33 -9.12 -18.16 -3.11
N ASP A 34 -10.43 -18.39 -3.08
CA ASP A 34 -11.38 -17.29 -2.87
C ASP A 34 -11.10 -16.61 -1.52
N LYS A 35 -10.82 -15.30 -1.57
CA LYS A 35 -10.51 -14.51 -0.38
C LYS A 35 -11.65 -14.54 0.63
N HIS A 36 -12.89 -14.60 0.15
CA HIS A 36 -14.06 -14.70 1.03
C HIS A 36 -14.04 -16.00 1.82
N ALA A 37 -13.82 -17.14 1.15
CA ALA A 37 -13.68 -18.44 1.80
C ALA A 37 -12.52 -18.49 2.81
N ILE A 38 -11.41 -17.80 2.53
CA ILE A 38 -10.30 -17.66 3.49
C ILE A 38 -10.75 -16.88 4.73
N TYR A 39 -11.39 -15.72 4.57
CA TYR A 39 -11.84 -14.90 5.69
C TYR A 39 -12.93 -15.58 6.52
N GLU A 40 -13.90 -16.23 5.87
CA GLU A 40 -14.98 -16.95 6.55
C GLU A 40 -14.45 -18.08 7.43
N ARG A 41 -13.58 -18.94 6.87
CA ARG A 41 -12.92 -20.01 7.63
C ARG A 41 -12.07 -19.46 8.78
N ALA A 42 -11.44 -18.31 8.58
CA ALA A 42 -10.65 -17.62 9.61
C ALA A 42 -11.50 -16.85 10.64
N GLN A 43 -12.83 -16.84 10.51
CA GLN A 43 -13.74 -16.08 11.37
C GLN A 43 -13.41 -14.57 11.38
N LEU A 44 -13.08 -14.02 10.21
CA LEU A 44 -12.85 -12.59 10.00
C LEU A 44 -14.04 -11.94 9.29
N GLY A 45 -14.29 -10.67 9.58
CA GLY A 45 -15.39 -9.88 8.95
C GLY A 45 -16.66 -9.74 9.78
N HIS A 46 -16.66 -10.19 11.04
CA HIS A 46 -17.78 -9.99 11.96
C HIS A 46 -18.02 -8.50 12.29
N ALA A 47 -19.29 -8.13 12.49
CA ALA A 47 -19.66 -6.77 12.84
C ALA A 47 -19.43 -6.48 14.33
N LEU A 48 -18.69 -5.40 14.63
CA LEU A 48 -18.46 -4.93 16.01
C LEU A 48 -19.50 -3.92 16.52
N GLY A 49 -20.22 -3.25 15.60
CA GLY A 49 -21.14 -2.17 15.94
C GLY A 49 -20.44 -0.85 16.28
N PHE A 50 -21.22 0.15 16.75
CA PHE A 50 -20.73 1.48 17.09
C PHE A 50 -20.62 1.70 18.60
N GLY A 51 -19.60 2.44 19.03
CA GLY A 51 -19.44 2.91 20.41
C GLY A 51 -20.34 4.09 20.78
N LYS A 52 -20.33 4.49 22.05
CA LYS A 52 -21.15 5.60 22.58
C LYS A 52 -20.55 7.00 22.37
N LYS A 53 -19.25 7.10 22.08
CA LYS A 53 -18.50 8.35 21.94
C LYS A 53 -17.65 8.30 20.66
N PRO A 54 -18.24 8.57 19.49
CA PRO A 54 -17.52 8.50 18.22
C PRO A 54 -16.62 9.72 18.02
N ALA A 55 -15.68 9.60 17.09
CA ALA A 55 -14.92 10.68 16.49
C ALA A 55 -14.79 10.42 14.98
N VAL A 56 -14.61 11.47 14.19
CA VAL A 56 -14.34 11.37 12.74
C VAL A 56 -12.87 11.69 12.50
N ILE A 57 -12.16 10.81 11.82
CA ILE A 57 -10.79 11.03 11.37
C ILE A 57 -10.81 11.04 9.85
N VAL A 58 -10.44 12.18 9.26
CA VAL A 58 -10.33 12.36 7.80
C VAL A 58 -8.86 12.20 7.45
N VAL A 59 -8.55 11.11 6.75
CA VAL A 59 -7.17 10.74 6.46
C VAL A 59 -6.78 11.23 5.06
N ASP A 60 -5.81 12.13 5.02
CA ASP A 60 -5.06 12.55 3.83
C ASP A 60 -5.92 13.09 2.66
N PHE A 61 -7.07 13.72 2.95
CA PHE A 61 -7.83 14.53 1.97
C PHE A 61 -7.19 15.91 1.72
N GLN A 62 -5.89 15.90 1.48
CA GLN A 62 -5.12 17.07 1.05
C GLN A 62 -5.11 17.16 -0.48
N LEU A 63 -4.82 18.36 -1.00
CA LEU A 63 -4.86 18.64 -2.45
C LEU A 63 -3.95 17.69 -3.26
N GLY A 64 -2.82 17.27 -2.69
CA GLY A 64 -1.94 16.29 -3.32
C GLY A 64 -2.58 14.97 -3.72
N PHE A 65 -3.74 14.60 -3.14
CA PHE A 65 -4.48 13.39 -3.47
C PHE A 65 -5.85 13.65 -4.12
N THR A 66 -6.42 14.85 -3.95
CA THR A 66 -7.79 15.17 -4.38
C THR A 66 -7.89 16.14 -5.54
N ALA A 67 -6.79 16.79 -5.94
CA ALA A 67 -6.74 17.79 -7.01
C ALA A 67 -5.84 17.31 -8.18
N PRO A 68 -6.39 16.56 -9.17
CA PRO A 68 -5.64 16.04 -10.32
C PRO A 68 -4.88 17.11 -11.12
N GLU A 69 -5.32 18.36 -11.07
CA GLU A 69 -4.67 19.50 -11.72
C GLU A 69 -3.43 19.99 -10.98
N GLN A 70 -3.25 19.61 -9.71
CA GLN A 70 -2.16 20.08 -8.85
C GLN A 70 -1.11 19.02 -8.56
N SER A 71 -1.46 17.74 -8.70
CA SER A 71 -0.57 16.62 -8.34
C SER A 71 -0.80 15.41 -9.24
N PRO A 72 0.27 14.76 -9.74
CA PRO A 72 0.16 13.50 -10.49
C PRO A 72 -0.26 12.31 -9.61
N LEU A 73 -0.24 12.46 -8.28
CA LEU A 73 -0.77 11.46 -7.34
C LEU A 73 -2.27 11.57 -7.12
N ALA A 74 -2.87 12.70 -7.49
CA ALA A 74 -4.26 12.94 -7.19
C ALA A 74 -5.19 12.17 -8.13
N GLY A 75 -6.22 11.60 -7.55
CA GLY A 75 -7.33 10.99 -8.27
C GLY A 75 -8.54 11.92 -8.31
N ASN A 76 -9.50 11.63 -9.20
CA ASN A 76 -10.82 12.24 -9.08
C ASN A 76 -11.55 11.60 -7.90
N LEU A 77 -11.62 12.34 -6.79
CA LEU A 77 -12.24 11.92 -5.53
C LEU A 77 -13.45 12.82 -5.16
N ASP A 78 -14.07 13.48 -6.13
CA ASP A 78 -15.16 14.43 -5.89
C ASP A 78 -16.32 13.81 -5.11
N ALA A 79 -16.65 12.56 -5.42
CA ALA A 79 -17.72 11.83 -4.76
C ALA A 79 -17.38 11.54 -3.28
N GLU A 80 -16.15 11.12 -3.01
CA GLU A 80 -15.64 10.80 -1.68
C GLU A 80 -15.46 12.07 -0.83
N VAL A 81 -14.97 13.15 -1.42
CA VAL A 81 -14.89 14.48 -0.81
C VAL A 81 -16.28 14.98 -0.44
N LYS A 82 -17.26 14.85 -1.35
CA LYS A 82 -18.65 15.23 -1.06
C LYS A 82 -19.23 14.38 0.08
N ALA A 83 -19.09 13.06 0.04
CA ALA A 83 -19.61 12.18 1.09
C ALA A 83 -18.99 12.47 2.46
N THR A 84 -17.67 12.75 2.48
CA THR A 84 -16.95 13.14 3.69
C THR A 84 -17.43 14.50 4.21
N ASN A 85 -17.70 15.47 3.34
CA ASN A 85 -18.29 16.75 3.73
C ASN A 85 -19.69 16.60 4.34
N ASP A 86 -20.52 15.71 3.78
CA ASP A 86 -21.84 15.40 4.33
C ASP A 86 -21.72 14.80 5.75
N LEU A 87 -20.76 13.89 5.96
CA LEU A 87 -20.45 13.31 7.28
C LEU A 87 -19.95 14.37 8.28
N ILE A 88 -19.01 15.22 7.86
CA ILE A 88 -18.47 16.32 8.67
C ILE A 88 -19.58 17.28 9.09
N ALA A 89 -20.51 17.60 8.19
CA ALA A 89 -21.63 18.50 8.50
C ALA A 89 -22.50 17.94 9.62
N VAL A 90 -22.77 16.63 9.61
CA VAL A 90 -23.51 15.95 10.69
C VAL A 90 -22.70 15.91 11.99
N ALA A 91 -21.40 15.56 11.90
CA ALA A 91 -20.50 15.51 13.05
C ALA A 91 -20.43 16.86 13.77
N ARG A 92 -20.30 17.97 13.02
CA ARG A 92 -20.32 19.34 13.56
C ARG A 92 -21.64 19.65 14.29
N LYS A 93 -22.79 19.34 13.67
CA LYS A 93 -24.11 19.53 14.30
C LYS A 93 -24.27 18.75 15.61
N LYS A 94 -23.55 17.64 15.76
CA LYS A 94 -23.61 16.75 16.94
C LYS A 94 -22.46 16.96 17.92
N ASN A 95 -21.59 17.95 17.70
CA ASN A 95 -20.39 18.20 18.50
C ASN A 95 -19.48 16.95 18.61
N VAL A 96 -19.43 16.15 17.56
CA VAL A 96 -18.50 15.01 17.46
C VAL A 96 -17.11 15.54 17.10
N PRO A 97 -16.03 15.09 17.77
CA PRO A 97 -14.67 15.48 17.41
C PRO A 97 -14.34 15.12 15.96
N ILE A 98 -13.70 16.04 15.24
CA ILE A 98 -13.26 15.85 13.86
C ILE A 98 -11.77 16.16 13.80
N ILE A 99 -10.98 15.22 13.28
CA ILE A 99 -9.52 15.30 13.17
C ILE A 99 -9.16 15.13 11.70
N PHE A 100 -8.34 16.02 11.17
CA PHE A 100 -7.79 15.92 9.82
C PHE A 100 -6.32 15.54 9.91
N THR A 101 -5.88 14.62 9.06
CA THR A 101 -4.45 14.34 8.85
C THR A 101 -4.01 14.88 7.50
N VAL A 102 -2.77 15.35 7.48
CA VAL A 102 -2.08 15.82 6.27
C VAL A 102 -0.66 15.28 6.36
N VAL A 103 -0.10 14.92 5.21
CA VAL A 103 1.31 14.57 5.10
C VAL A 103 2.04 15.84 4.71
N GLY A 104 3.01 16.25 5.51
CA GLY A 104 3.81 17.43 5.25
C GLY A 104 5.26 17.17 5.64
N TYR A 105 6.16 17.76 4.87
CA TYR A 105 7.60 17.71 5.12
C TYR A 105 8.11 19.14 5.32
N ASP A 106 9.09 19.32 6.20
CA ASP A 106 9.77 20.59 6.40
C ASP A 106 10.59 20.94 5.14
N PRO A 107 10.29 22.04 4.44
CA PRO A 107 11.00 22.43 3.22
C PRO A 107 12.47 22.80 3.46
N HIS A 108 12.86 23.05 4.71
CA HIS A 108 14.23 23.37 5.10
C HIS A 108 15.05 22.13 5.50
N ARG A 109 14.42 20.95 5.57
CA ARG A 109 15.07 19.69 5.93
C ARG A 109 15.00 18.69 4.78
N GLN A 110 16.15 18.47 4.13
CA GLN A 110 16.24 17.56 2.98
C GLN A 110 15.98 16.09 3.33
N ASP A 111 16.10 15.72 4.60
CA ASP A 111 15.95 14.37 5.14
C ASP A 111 14.60 14.11 5.82
N ASP A 112 13.69 15.10 5.83
CA ASP A 112 12.45 15.02 6.62
C ASP A 112 11.49 13.92 6.16
N ALA A 113 11.50 13.64 4.85
CA ALA A 113 10.74 12.54 4.27
C ALA A 113 11.42 11.15 4.44
N GLY A 114 12.63 11.11 5.00
CA GLY A 114 13.41 9.88 5.16
C GLY A 114 13.56 9.10 3.85
N LEU A 115 13.29 7.78 3.88
CA LEU A 115 13.36 6.89 2.71
C LEU A 115 12.09 6.93 1.84
N TRP A 116 11.05 7.66 2.25
CA TRP A 116 9.77 7.67 1.54
C TRP A 116 9.87 8.12 0.07
N PRO A 117 10.70 9.12 -0.29
CA PRO A 117 10.89 9.52 -1.67
C PRO A 117 11.48 8.41 -2.55
N GLU A 118 12.24 7.46 -2.00
CA GLU A 118 12.75 6.31 -2.78
C GLU A 118 11.62 5.37 -3.18
N LYS A 119 10.60 5.24 -2.33
CA LYS A 119 9.43 4.38 -2.57
C LYS A 119 8.37 5.09 -3.41
N ALA A 120 8.14 6.37 -3.17
CA ALA A 120 7.07 7.15 -3.77
C ALA A 120 7.55 8.58 -4.10
N PRO A 121 8.35 8.76 -5.16
CA PRO A 121 9.00 10.03 -5.46
C PRO A 121 8.05 11.22 -5.61
N SER A 122 6.84 11.00 -6.13
CA SER A 122 5.85 12.05 -6.36
C SER A 122 5.20 12.60 -5.08
N THR A 123 5.48 12.02 -3.90
CA THR A 123 4.91 12.45 -2.62
C THR A 123 5.64 13.61 -1.95
N THR A 124 6.84 13.98 -2.41
CA THR A 124 7.61 15.10 -1.85
C THR A 124 7.15 16.46 -2.37
N GLU A 125 6.40 16.49 -3.45
CA GLU A 125 5.86 17.70 -4.06
C GLU A 125 4.45 18.05 -3.55
N VAL A 126 3.92 17.25 -2.62
CA VAL A 126 2.57 17.41 -2.07
C VAL A 126 2.54 18.67 -1.20
N ARG A 127 2.00 19.75 -1.77
CA ARG A 127 1.67 20.97 -1.04
C ARG A 127 0.35 20.78 -0.29
N HIS A 128 0.32 21.28 0.94
CA HIS A 128 -0.83 21.26 1.84
C HIS A 128 -1.94 22.18 1.33
#